data_AF-A0A2M7H2A4-F1
#
_entry.id   AF-A0A2M7H2A4-F1
#
_cell.length_a   1.000
_cell.length_b   1.000
_cell.length_c   1.000
_cell.angle_alpha   90.00
_cell.angle_beta   90.00
_cell.angle_gamma   90.00
#
_symmetry.space_group_name_H-M   'P 1'
#
loop_
_entity.id
_entity.type
_entity.pdbx_description
1 polymer ?
#
loop_
_entity_poly.entity_id
_entity_poly.type
_entity_poly.pdbx_seq_one_letter_code
_entity_poly.pdbx_strand_id
1 'polypeptide(L)'
;KIVAAQFQSMGISTYRFLVTADGSISLLANHSSFIEEVDSASELGYPFSNATFAIDRDTIFSELQAPEKMTVNDQPLVLFEPPFIFPGFYDVQNDSGFSLATTTTGTVTEVETNDHGVVYEYTYPLGVTEDDAEVYMAKRYYLKLADSSLETYTTVKNFFADDNSVVADWNSAGASFENKTFFKEFIVREGCGGITADQLISANDAKDLIMVGSTLSEGDLYTIRNAENRVLKSAYKTYAMGRLDEAMTYEEFVSKDPLLVWKSQSGDYVAFLDNSYAPLVECGKPVIYLYPDKTTRIDVHVGADVTLSEPEYNNGWEVVAKPNGVLHLAGGQIAPNLYWEGTGYGEYPKITTGRVVAAENIAQELRSDLLAQGLVGREVEDFMEFWLPRMPETPYIRLSWFTTEQMNQLAPLRVVPQPKTVKRVFLDFSGQDSADTNLLPQQLTSFSRDGYTLVEWGGLLVGGHE
;
A
#
# COMPACT_ATOMS: atom_id res chain seq x y z
N LYS A 1 -23.54 6.02 -24.08
CA LYS A 1 -23.09 5.00 -23.12
C LYS A 1 -21.80 5.50 -22.49
N ILE A 2 -21.67 5.39 -21.17
CA ILE A 2 -20.40 5.67 -20.51
C ILE A 2 -19.61 4.37 -20.41
N VAL A 3 -18.32 4.44 -20.68
CA VAL A 3 -17.40 3.29 -20.63
C VAL A 3 -16.20 3.71 -19.80
N ALA A 4 -15.91 2.96 -18.73
CA ALA A 4 -14.68 3.10 -17.98
C ALA A 4 -13.57 2.24 -18.60
N ALA A 5 -12.37 2.81 -18.68
CA ALA A 5 -11.15 2.09 -19.00
C ALA A 5 -10.18 2.26 -17.83
N GLN A 6 -9.79 1.14 -17.23
CA GLN A 6 -8.90 1.09 -16.08
C GLN A 6 -7.51 0.64 -16.53
N PHE A 7 -6.49 1.34 -16.04
CA PHE A 7 -5.10 0.98 -16.29
C PHE A 7 -4.39 0.82 -14.97
N GLN A 8 -3.71 -0.32 -14.84
CA GLN A 8 -2.77 -0.55 -13.76
C GLN A 8 -1.44 0.08 -14.18
N SER A 9 -1.02 1.13 -13.48
CA SER A 9 0.32 1.71 -13.54
C SER A 9 0.61 2.47 -12.25
N MET A 10 1.55 2.01 -11.41
CA MET A 10 1.96 2.63 -10.12
C MET A 10 0.80 3.08 -9.20
N GLY A 11 -0.41 2.56 -9.44
CA GLY A 11 -1.72 3.11 -9.07
C GLY A 11 -2.76 2.68 -10.12
N ILE A 12 -4.04 2.97 -9.93
CA ILE A 12 -5.07 2.62 -10.92
C ILE A 12 -5.75 3.89 -11.42
N SER A 13 -5.44 4.25 -12.66
CA SER A 13 -6.07 5.39 -13.32
C SER A 13 -7.34 4.91 -14.01
N THR A 14 -8.48 5.49 -13.65
CA THR A 14 -9.76 5.24 -14.31
C THR A 14 -10.08 6.39 -15.25
N TYR A 15 -10.20 6.08 -16.53
CA TYR A 15 -10.59 7.02 -17.57
C TYR A 15 -12.00 6.71 -18.04
N ARG A 16 -12.91 7.67 -17.94
CA ARG A 16 -14.32 7.50 -18.29
C ARG A 16 -14.61 8.18 -19.62
N PHE A 17 -15.21 7.45 -20.56
CA PHE A 17 -15.50 7.92 -21.90
C PHE A 17 -17.00 7.94 -22.16
N LEU A 18 -17.51 9.05 -22.68
CA LEU A 18 -18.85 9.15 -23.25
C LEU A 18 -18.80 8.72 -24.72
N VAL A 19 -19.52 7.65 -25.04
CA VAL A 19 -19.75 7.18 -26.42
C VAL A 19 -21.18 7.53 -26.83
N THR A 20 -21.35 8.41 -27.80
CA THR A 20 -22.69 8.80 -28.28
C THR A 20 -23.19 7.86 -29.38
N ALA A 21 -24.48 7.99 -29.75
CA ALA A 21 -25.11 7.11 -30.73
C ALA A 21 -24.50 7.19 -32.14
N ASP A 22 -23.80 8.27 -32.48
CA ASP A 22 -23.12 8.44 -33.76
C ASP A 22 -21.68 7.88 -33.77
N GLY A 23 -21.22 7.34 -32.63
CA GLY A 23 -19.88 6.76 -32.48
C GLY A 23 -18.79 7.75 -32.05
N SER A 24 -19.12 9.02 -31.80
CA SER A 24 -18.20 9.98 -31.18
C SER A 24 -17.83 9.56 -29.76
N ILE A 25 -16.55 9.76 -29.41
CA ILE A 25 -15.96 9.39 -28.12
C ILE A 25 -15.37 10.66 -27.50
N SER A 26 -15.77 10.96 -26.27
CA SER A 26 -15.20 12.03 -25.45
C SER A 26 -14.72 11.49 -24.11
N LEU A 27 -13.51 11.83 -23.70
CA LEU A 27 -13.00 11.60 -22.35
C LEU A 27 -13.66 12.61 -21.40
N LEU A 28 -14.31 12.10 -20.35
CA LEU A 28 -14.91 12.91 -19.28
C LEU A 28 -13.85 13.24 -18.24
N ALA A 29 -13.15 14.38 -18.42
CA ALA A 29 -12.00 14.74 -17.59
C ALA A 29 -12.37 14.87 -16.10
N ASN A 30 -13.54 15.45 -15.78
CA ASN A 30 -14.02 15.64 -14.41
C ASN A 30 -14.45 14.33 -13.72
N HIS A 31 -14.51 13.23 -14.46
CA HIS A 31 -14.85 11.91 -13.96
C HIS A 31 -13.71 10.92 -14.15
N SER A 32 -12.48 11.40 -14.36
CA SER A 32 -11.34 10.55 -14.64
C SER A 32 -10.15 10.94 -13.78
N SER A 33 -9.32 9.97 -13.42
CA SER A 33 -8.19 10.17 -12.51
C SER A 33 -7.08 11.02 -13.16
N PHE A 34 -6.53 12.00 -12.42
CA PHE A 34 -5.30 12.73 -12.76
C PHE A 34 -5.29 13.52 -14.10
N ILE A 35 -6.37 14.24 -14.44
CA ILE A 35 -6.56 14.90 -15.77
C ILE A 35 -6.63 16.44 -15.70
N GLU A 36 -6.21 17.07 -14.58
CA GLU A 36 -6.25 18.54 -14.51
C GLU A 36 -5.42 19.21 -15.62
N GLU A 37 -4.41 18.53 -16.18
CA GLU A 37 -3.49 19.09 -17.19
C GLU A 37 -3.46 18.39 -18.57
N VAL A 38 -4.32 17.39 -18.83
CA VAL A 38 -4.26 16.63 -20.10
C VAL A 38 -5.09 17.29 -21.19
N ASP A 39 -4.46 17.72 -22.28
CA ASP A 39 -5.12 18.35 -23.44
C ASP A 39 -5.18 17.44 -24.68
N SER A 40 -4.57 16.26 -24.64
CA SER A 40 -4.59 15.30 -25.75
C SER A 40 -4.46 13.83 -25.34
N ALA A 41 -4.96 12.93 -26.18
CA ALA A 41 -4.82 11.47 -25.99
C ALA A 41 -3.35 11.00 -25.94
N SER A 42 -2.44 11.72 -26.60
CA SER A 42 -1.00 11.45 -26.57
C SER A 42 -0.35 11.69 -25.21
N GLU A 43 -0.89 12.60 -24.40
CA GLU A 43 -0.39 12.91 -23.06
C GLU A 43 -0.75 11.84 -22.03
N LEU A 44 -1.82 11.08 -22.27
CA LEU A 44 -2.19 9.92 -21.43
C LEU A 44 -1.28 8.70 -21.61
N GLY A 45 -0.35 8.73 -22.57
CA GLY A 45 0.56 7.61 -22.83
C GLY A 45 -0.17 6.34 -23.31
N TYR A 46 0.46 5.18 -23.15
CA TYR A 46 -0.15 3.90 -23.56
C TYR A 46 -1.31 3.51 -22.60
N PRO A 47 -2.45 3.02 -23.13
CA PRO A 47 -2.71 2.63 -24.52
C PRO A 47 -3.35 3.74 -25.39
N PHE A 48 -3.58 4.92 -24.84
CA PHE A 48 -4.28 6.01 -25.53
C PHE A 48 -3.43 6.80 -26.52
N SER A 49 -2.13 6.52 -26.57
CA SER A 49 -1.17 7.23 -27.43
C SER A 49 -1.53 7.24 -28.91
N ASN A 50 -2.34 6.28 -29.37
CA ASN A 50 -2.85 6.21 -30.74
C ASN A 50 -4.38 6.37 -30.84
N ALA A 51 -5.07 6.65 -29.74
CA ALA A 51 -6.52 6.83 -29.70
C ALA A 51 -6.90 8.25 -30.15
N THR A 52 -8.13 8.41 -30.64
CA THR A 52 -8.70 9.72 -31.00
C THR A 52 -10.03 9.89 -30.29
N PHE A 53 -10.09 10.83 -29.35
CA PHE A 53 -11.30 11.22 -28.63
C PHE A 53 -11.23 12.73 -28.33
N ALA A 54 -12.39 13.36 -28.16
CA ALA A 54 -12.46 14.72 -27.63
C ALA A 54 -12.25 14.71 -26.11
N ILE A 55 -11.91 15.85 -25.52
CA ILE A 55 -11.87 16.02 -24.06
C ILE A 55 -13.06 16.87 -23.66
N ASP A 56 -13.88 16.34 -22.76
CA ASP A 56 -15.05 17.00 -22.19
C ASP A 56 -14.75 17.33 -20.72
N ARG A 57 -14.73 18.62 -20.42
CA ARG A 57 -14.48 19.18 -19.08
C ARG A 57 -15.72 19.81 -18.46
N ASP A 58 -16.86 19.75 -19.15
CA ASP A 58 -18.06 20.50 -18.75
C ASP A 58 -19.19 19.56 -18.34
N THR A 59 -19.26 18.38 -18.95
CA THR A 59 -20.32 17.42 -18.65
C THR A 59 -20.07 16.76 -17.30
N ILE A 60 -21.07 16.87 -16.41
CA ILE A 60 -21.08 16.28 -15.08
C ILE A 60 -22.23 15.27 -14.98
N PHE A 61 -21.91 14.05 -14.57
CA PHE A 61 -22.85 12.98 -14.23
C PHE A 61 -22.83 12.76 -12.73
N SER A 62 -23.90 13.14 -12.03
CA SER A 62 -24.04 12.97 -10.59
C SER A 62 -23.91 11.51 -10.15
N GLU A 63 -24.38 10.59 -10.98
CA GLU A 63 -24.33 9.14 -10.77
C GLU A 63 -22.92 8.53 -10.90
N LEU A 64 -21.92 9.34 -11.27
CA LEU A 64 -20.50 8.97 -11.32
C LEU A 64 -19.67 9.69 -10.26
N GLN A 65 -20.31 10.43 -9.35
CA GLN A 65 -19.63 11.08 -8.24
C GLN A 65 -19.87 10.29 -6.96
N ALA A 66 -18.81 9.68 -6.46
CA ALA A 66 -18.80 9.03 -5.16
C ALA A 66 -18.91 10.10 -4.06
N PRO A 67 -19.83 9.97 -3.10
CA PRO A 67 -19.87 10.88 -1.97
C PRO A 67 -18.66 10.66 -1.06
N GLU A 68 -18.00 11.73 -0.59
CA GLU A 68 -16.85 11.62 0.34
C GLU A 68 -17.20 10.84 1.62
N LYS A 69 -18.46 10.94 2.06
CA LYS A 69 -18.98 10.24 3.25
C LYS A 69 -20.35 9.68 2.95
N MET A 70 -20.62 8.50 3.47
CA MET A 70 -21.95 7.89 3.46
C MET A 70 -22.22 7.15 4.75
N THR A 71 -23.40 6.58 4.91
CA THR A 71 -23.77 5.76 6.07
C THR A 71 -24.44 4.51 5.55
N VAL A 72 -24.09 3.36 6.13
CA VAL A 72 -24.67 2.06 5.78
C VAL A 72 -25.04 1.35 7.08
N ASN A 73 -26.31 1.02 7.27
CA ASN A 73 -26.79 0.39 8.52
C ASN A 73 -26.30 1.10 9.79
N ASP A 74 -26.48 2.42 9.85
CA ASP A 74 -26.00 3.32 10.92
C ASP A 74 -24.46 3.41 11.06
N GLN A 75 -23.67 2.66 10.29
CA GLN A 75 -22.21 2.76 10.29
C GLN A 75 -21.76 3.89 9.35
N PRO A 76 -21.11 4.96 9.86
CA PRO A 76 -20.57 6.00 9.00
C PRO A 76 -19.34 5.47 8.26
N LEU A 77 -19.28 5.79 6.98
CA LEU A 77 -18.24 5.41 6.04
C LEU A 77 -17.61 6.65 5.41
N VAL A 78 -16.31 6.58 5.13
CA VAL A 78 -15.56 7.61 4.41
C VAL A 78 -14.90 6.98 3.18
N LEU A 79 -14.88 7.73 2.08
CA LEU A 79 -14.21 7.34 0.86
C LEU A 79 -12.72 7.15 1.15
N PHE A 80 -12.16 6.05 0.67
CA PHE A 80 -10.73 5.78 0.81
C PHE A 80 -9.95 6.63 -0.19
N GLU A 81 -8.94 7.38 0.29
CA GLU A 81 -8.12 8.28 -0.52
C GLU A 81 -6.67 7.78 -0.56
N PRO A 82 -6.03 7.71 -1.75
CA PRO A 82 -6.63 7.97 -3.06
C PRO A 82 -7.64 6.86 -3.43
N PRO A 83 -8.69 7.14 -4.24
CA PRO A 83 -9.69 6.15 -4.63
C PRO A 83 -9.04 5.04 -5.47
N PHE A 84 -8.56 3.99 -4.81
CA PHE A 84 -8.01 2.82 -5.48
C PHE A 84 -9.15 1.97 -6.03
N ILE A 85 -9.18 1.82 -7.35
CA ILE A 85 -10.15 0.97 -8.04
C ILE A 85 -9.44 -0.30 -8.50
N PHE A 86 -9.38 -1.35 -7.67
CA PHE A 86 -8.60 -2.56 -7.97
C PHE A 86 -9.07 -3.28 -9.26
N PRO A 87 -8.18 -3.64 -10.22
CA PRO A 87 -8.57 -4.06 -11.58
C PRO A 87 -9.05 -5.52 -11.62
N GLY A 88 -8.82 -6.27 -10.53
CA GLY A 88 -9.32 -7.63 -10.39
C GLY A 88 -10.82 -7.70 -10.11
N PHE A 89 -11.52 -6.60 -9.83
CA PHE A 89 -12.81 -6.68 -9.13
C PHE A 89 -14.03 -6.84 -10.06
N TYR A 90 -13.83 -6.91 -11.39
CA TYR A 90 -14.91 -7.21 -12.32
C TYR A 90 -14.44 -7.74 -13.69
N ASP A 91 -15.13 -8.79 -14.18
CA ASP A 91 -15.02 -9.29 -15.55
C ASP A 91 -16.02 -8.52 -16.44
N VAL A 92 -15.49 -7.62 -17.28
CA VAL A 92 -16.24 -6.79 -18.23
C VAL A 92 -17.02 -7.61 -19.26
N GLN A 93 -16.77 -8.92 -19.42
CA GLN A 93 -17.45 -9.75 -20.41
C GLN A 93 -18.83 -10.24 -19.97
N ASN A 94 -19.13 -10.27 -18.68
CA ASN A 94 -20.37 -10.82 -18.17
C ASN A 94 -21.02 -9.85 -17.18
N ASP A 95 -22.05 -9.14 -17.66
CA ASP A 95 -23.01 -8.30 -16.92
C ASP A 95 -23.74 -9.04 -15.75
N SER A 96 -23.28 -10.24 -15.37
CA SER A 96 -23.99 -11.23 -14.55
C SER A 96 -23.37 -11.54 -13.19
N GLY A 97 -22.37 -10.79 -12.71
CA GLY A 97 -21.94 -10.97 -11.32
C GLY A 97 -20.72 -10.16 -10.91
N PHE A 98 -20.79 -9.59 -9.72
CA PHE A 98 -19.62 -9.08 -9.01
C PHE A 98 -18.67 -10.26 -8.75
N SER A 99 -17.51 -10.27 -9.42
CA SER A 99 -16.49 -11.30 -9.25
C SER A 99 -15.19 -10.60 -8.86
N LEU A 100 -14.83 -10.68 -7.59
CA LEU A 100 -13.47 -10.39 -7.19
C LEU A 100 -12.53 -11.43 -7.80
N ALA A 101 -11.71 -11.04 -8.76
CA ALA A 101 -10.46 -11.71 -9.09
C ALA A 101 -9.43 -11.42 -7.99
N THR A 102 -9.77 -11.77 -6.75
CA THR A 102 -8.77 -12.01 -5.71
C THR A 102 -8.47 -13.50 -5.69
N THR A 103 -7.23 -13.85 -5.43
CA THR A 103 -6.82 -15.23 -5.12
C THR A 103 -7.53 -15.75 -3.86
N THR A 104 -8.04 -14.86 -3.02
CA THR A 104 -8.78 -15.15 -1.79
C THR A 104 -10.28 -15.24 -2.05
N THR A 105 -10.92 -16.35 -1.64
CA THR A 105 -12.37 -16.53 -1.69
C THR A 105 -13.02 -15.77 -0.53
N GLY A 106 -13.96 -14.86 -0.82
CA GLY A 106 -14.72 -14.11 0.19
C GLY A 106 -16.23 -14.08 -0.11
N THR A 107 -16.99 -13.45 0.78
CA THR A 107 -18.45 -13.27 0.68
C THR A 107 -18.76 -11.82 0.36
N VAL A 108 -19.64 -11.62 -0.62
CA VAL A 108 -20.09 -10.31 -1.07
C VAL A 108 -21.58 -10.22 -0.82
N THR A 109 -21.99 -9.17 -0.13
CA THR A 109 -23.40 -8.95 0.22
C THR A 109 -23.80 -7.54 -0.20
N GLU A 110 -24.87 -7.42 -0.97
CA GLU A 110 -25.53 -6.12 -1.16
C GLU A 110 -26.14 -5.68 0.17
N VAL A 111 -25.72 -4.51 0.66
CA VAL A 111 -26.13 -4.02 1.98
C VAL A 111 -27.06 -2.82 1.89
N GLU A 112 -26.94 -2.00 0.84
CA GLU A 112 -27.79 -0.83 0.64
C GLU A 112 -27.80 -0.41 -0.84
N THR A 113 -28.86 0.30 -1.27
CA THR A 113 -28.85 1.08 -2.51
C THR A 113 -29.19 2.52 -2.17
N ASN A 114 -28.34 3.47 -2.57
CA ASN A 114 -28.52 4.90 -2.36
C ASN A 114 -28.57 5.65 -3.70
N ASP A 115 -28.68 6.99 -3.64
CA ASP A 115 -28.78 7.84 -4.84
C ASP A 115 -27.54 7.80 -5.76
N HIS A 116 -26.41 7.28 -5.27
CA HIS A 116 -25.16 7.16 -6.01
C HIS A 116 -24.92 5.75 -6.57
N GLY A 117 -25.61 4.73 -6.06
CA GLY A 117 -25.45 3.36 -6.54
C GLY A 117 -25.74 2.28 -5.50
N VAL A 118 -25.28 1.06 -5.81
CA VAL A 118 -25.46 -0.11 -4.93
C VAL A 118 -24.21 -0.26 -4.05
N VAL A 119 -24.40 -0.36 -2.75
CA VAL A 119 -23.33 -0.57 -1.78
C VAL A 119 -23.23 -2.06 -1.43
N TYR A 120 -22.01 -2.57 -1.47
CA TYR A 120 -21.67 -3.94 -1.14
C TYR A 120 -20.75 -3.98 0.08
N GLU A 121 -20.99 -4.94 0.95
CA GLU A 121 -20.03 -5.39 1.96
C GLU A 121 -19.27 -6.60 1.39
N TYR A 122 -17.94 -6.56 1.49
CA TYR A 122 -17.07 -7.67 1.15
C TYR A 122 -16.34 -8.15 2.40
N THR A 123 -16.51 -9.44 2.73
CA THR A 123 -15.82 -10.09 3.84
C THR A 123 -14.98 -11.25 3.35
N TYR A 124 -13.75 -11.37 3.82
CA TYR A 124 -12.83 -12.42 3.37
C TYR A 124 -11.87 -12.83 4.47
N PRO A 125 -11.43 -14.09 4.49
CA PRO A 125 -10.40 -14.51 5.43
C PRO A 125 -9.08 -13.80 5.11
N LEU A 126 -8.41 -13.26 6.13
CA LEU A 126 -7.01 -12.85 6.00
C LEU A 126 -6.16 -14.10 6.27
N GLY A 127 -5.30 -14.42 5.31
CA GLY A 127 -4.69 -15.73 5.12
C GLY A 127 -3.88 -16.28 6.29
N VAL A 128 -3.55 -17.56 6.14
CA VAL A 128 -3.25 -18.46 7.22
C VAL A 128 -2.24 -19.51 6.78
N THR A 129 -1.17 -19.69 7.56
CA THR A 129 -0.49 -20.99 7.60
C THR A 129 -1.47 -22.07 8.06
N GLU A 130 -1.23 -23.35 7.79
CA GLU A 130 -2.20 -24.45 8.00
C GLU A 130 -2.87 -24.55 9.40
N ASP A 131 -2.44 -23.76 10.40
CA ASP A 131 -2.91 -23.79 11.79
C ASP A 131 -3.89 -22.66 12.24
N ASP A 132 -4.02 -21.51 11.57
CA ASP A 132 -4.78 -20.33 12.08
C ASP A 132 -6.12 -20.04 11.34
N ALA A 133 -6.77 -21.03 10.70
CA ALA A 133 -7.73 -20.90 9.59
C ALA A 133 -8.93 -19.92 9.77
N GLU A 134 -9.18 -19.39 10.97
CA GLU A 134 -10.36 -18.60 11.31
C GLU A 134 -10.07 -17.40 12.26
N VAL A 135 -8.84 -16.90 12.36
CA VAL A 135 -8.57 -15.85 13.37
C VAL A 135 -9.05 -14.47 12.91
N TYR A 136 -8.92 -14.12 11.63
CA TYR A 136 -9.25 -12.79 11.13
C TYR A 136 -10.08 -12.83 9.84
N MET A 137 -11.14 -12.04 9.83
CA MET A 137 -11.86 -11.67 8.62
C MET A 137 -11.57 -10.21 8.33
N ALA A 138 -11.23 -9.88 7.09
CA ALA A 138 -11.27 -8.51 6.63
C ALA A 138 -12.70 -8.15 6.21
N LYS A 139 -13.12 -6.91 6.46
CA LYS A 139 -14.36 -6.32 5.94
C LYS A 139 -14.07 -5.01 5.23
N ARG A 140 -14.69 -4.82 4.07
CA ARG A 140 -14.60 -3.59 3.28
C ARG A 140 -15.95 -3.25 2.65
N TYR A 141 -16.18 -1.96 2.41
CA TYR A 141 -17.36 -1.47 1.70
C TYR A 141 -17.00 -0.98 0.30
N TYR A 142 -17.89 -1.25 -0.65
CA TYR A 142 -17.76 -0.83 -2.03
C TYR A 142 -19.04 -0.15 -2.51
N LEU A 143 -18.93 1.02 -3.13
CA LEU A 143 -20.02 1.65 -3.87
C LEU A 143 -19.87 1.35 -5.35
N LYS A 144 -20.87 0.71 -5.96
CA LYS A 144 -20.95 0.50 -7.41
C LYS A 144 -21.68 1.65 -8.08
N LEU A 145 -20.95 2.43 -8.86
CA LEU A 145 -21.46 3.57 -9.63
C LEU A 145 -22.18 3.12 -10.91
N ALA A 146 -22.83 4.07 -11.60
CA ALA A 146 -23.66 3.78 -12.78
C ALA A 146 -22.89 3.24 -14.00
N ASP A 147 -21.60 3.53 -14.12
CA ASP A 147 -20.70 2.95 -15.13
C ASP A 147 -20.11 1.59 -14.71
N SER A 148 -20.57 1.06 -13.57
CA SER A 148 -20.09 -0.16 -12.92
C SER A 148 -18.70 -0.09 -12.30
N SER A 149 -18.08 1.10 -12.19
CA SER A 149 -16.87 1.25 -11.37
C SER A 149 -17.19 1.08 -9.88
N LEU A 150 -16.19 0.65 -9.11
CA LEU A 150 -16.31 0.44 -7.67
C LEU A 150 -15.44 1.44 -6.92
N GLU A 151 -16.02 2.12 -5.96
CA GLU A 151 -15.33 3.06 -5.07
C GLU A 151 -15.20 2.42 -3.69
N THR A 152 -14.02 2.50 -3.09
CA THR A 152 -13.71 1.84 -1.81
C THR A 152 -14.02 2.76 -0.63
N TYR A 153 -14.67 2.21 0.39
CA TYR A 153 -14.98 2.94 1.62
C TYR A 153 -14.48 2.18 2.85
N THR A 154 -14.03 2.94 3.86
CA THR A 154 -13.65 2.46 5.18
C THR A 154 -14.60 2.98 6.24
N THR A 155 -14.65 2.30 7.39
CA THR A 155 -15.43 2.79 8.53
C THR A 155 -14.75 4.00 9.16
N VAL A 156 -15.56 5.02 9.47
CA VAL A 156 -15.10 6.21 10.18
C VAL A 156 -14.76 5.84 11.63
N LYS A 157 -13.62 6.32 12.11
CA LYS A 157 -13.08 6.09 13.46
C LYS A 157 -12.62 7.41 14.09
N ASN A 158 -13.53 8.36 14.33
CA ASN A 158 -13.16 9.70 14.85
C ASN A 158 -12.75 9.68 16.33
N PHE A 159 -12.83 8.52 16.99
CA PHE A 159 -12.23 8.32 18.31
C PHE A 159 -10.70 8.24 18.28
N PHE A 160 -10.07 8.22 17.10
CA PHE A 160 -8.62 8.41 16.99
C PHE A 160 -8.27 9.88 16.80
N ALA A 161 -7.27 10.35 17.55
CA ALA A 161 -6.61 11.62 17.29
C ALA A 161 -5.60 11.51 16.11
N ASP A 162 -5.03 12.66 15.73
CA ASP A 162 -4.07 12.76 14.63
C ASP A 162 -2.78 11.97 14.93
N ASP A 163 -2.35 11.90 16.19
CA ASP A 163 -1.20 11.11 16.65
C ASP A 163 -1.50 9.61 16.83
N ASN A 164 -2.68 9.17 16.41
CA ASN A 164 -3.20 7.81 16.57
C ASN A 164 -3.46 7.39 18.03
N SER A 165 -3.49 8.32 18.99
CA SER A 165 -4.04 8.07 20.32
C SER A 165 -5.56 7.95 20.29
N VAL A 166 -6.14 7.33 21.31
CA VAL A 166 -7.58 7.06 21.38
C VAL A 166 -8.26 8.00 22.39
N VAL A 167 -9.20 8.78 21.87
CA VAL A 167 -10.08 9.67 22.64
C VAL A 167 -11.23 8.85 23.23
N ALA A 168 -11.09 8.43 24.48
CA ALA A 168 -12.07 7.58 25.16
C ALA A 168 -12.16 7.85 26.67
N ASP A 169 -13.31 7.47 27.23
CA ASP A 169 -13.52 7.38 28.67
C ASP A 169 -13.06 6.00 29.15
N TRP A 170 -11.85 5.94 29.71
CA TRP A 170 -11.25 4.70 30.21
C TRP A 170 -11.79 4.31 31.59
N ASN A 171 -12.09 3.02 31.77
CA ASN A 171 -12.38 2.45 33.08
C ASN A 171 -11.07 1.99 33.77
N SER A 172 -11.16 1.45 34.99
CA SER A 172 -9.97 0.99 35.72
C SER A 172 -9.16 -0.10 34.99
N ALA A 173 -9.79 -0.91 34.16
CA ALA A 173 -9.11 -1.92 33.35
C ALA A 173 -8.44 -1.33 32.10
N GLY A 174 -8.85 -0.14 31.66
CA GLY A 174 -8.30 0.59 30.52
C GLY A 174 -7.23 1.63 30.84
N ALA A 175 -6.83 1.79 32.11
CA ALA A 175 -5.85 2.81 32.50
C ALA A 175 -4.50 2.71 31.76
N SER A 176 -4.11 1.51 31.29
CA SER A 176 -2.88 1.30 30.51
C SER A 176 -2.96 1.82 29.07
N PHE A 177 -4.14 2.23 28.60
CA PHE A 177 -4.38 2.65 27.21
C PHE A 177 -4.33 4.16 27.00
N GLU A 178 -4.40 4.96 28.06
CA GLU A 178 -4.51 6.42 28.01
C GLU A 178 -3.37 7.11 27.24
N ASN A 179 -2.17 6.51 27.23
CA ASN A 179 -0.98 7.05 26.56
C ASN A 179 -0.49 6.19 25.40
N LYS A 180 -1.35 5.31 24.87
CA LYS A 180 -1.00 4.45 23.74
C LYS A 180 -1.49 5.02 22.43
N THR A 181 -0.75 4.70 21.38
CA THR A 181 -1.16 4.96 20.00
C THR A 181 -1.30 3.62 19.29
N PHE A 182 -2.23 3.53 18.35
CA PHE A 182 -2.54 2.26 17.68
C PHE A 182 -2.52 2.40 16.17
N PHE A 183 -2.33 1.28 15.50
CA PHE A 183 -2.60 1.19 14.07
C PHE A 183 -4.09 1.40 13.84
N LYS A 184 -4.46 2.46 13.10
CA LYS A 184 -5.85 2.68 12.62
C LYS A 184 -6.31 1.53 11.71
N GLU A 185 -5.36 0.86 11.06
CA GLU A 185 -5.53 -0.25 10.15
C GLU A 185 -4.33 -1.21 10.31
N PHE A 186 -4.49 -2.36 10.97
CA PHE A 186 -3.65 -3.59 10.90
C PHE A 186 -3.76 -4.43 12.18
N ILE A 187 -3.95 -5.76 12.05
CA ILE A 187 -3.21 -6.84 12.76
C ILE A 187 -3.22 -8.15 11.95
N VAL A 188 -2.05 -8.68 11.56
CA VAL A 188 -1.82 -9.90 10.74
C VAL A 188 -1.69 -9.64 9.24
N ARG A 189 -0.57 -10.10 8.69
CA ARG A 189 -0.06 -9.75 7.35
C ARG A 189 0.17 -11.00 6.49
N GLU A 190 -0.43 -11.02 5.31
CA GLU A 190 0.14 -11.65 4.11
C GLU A 190 0.43 -10.52 3.11
N GLY A 191 1.70 -10.26 2.80
CA GLY A 191 2.07 -9.26 1.79
C GLY A 191 2.03 -7.79 2.21
N CYS A 192 2.26 -6.91 1.25
CA CYS A 192 2.94 -5.63 1.50
C CYS A 192 2.18 -4.34 1.20
N GLY A 193 0.98 -4.47 0.64
CA GLY A 193 0.02 -3.37 0.58
C GLY A 193 -0.69 -3.20 1.92
N GLY A 194 -1.13 -1.99 2.23
CA GLY A 194 -2.11 -1.76 3.28
C GLY A 194 -3.33 -2.65 3.05
N ILE A 195 -3.79 -3.36 4.08
CA ILE A 195 -5.15 -3.90 4.05
C ILE A 195 -6.08 -2.75 4.39
N THR A 196 -6.62 -2.11 3.36
CA THR A 196 -7.59 -1.01 3.49
C THR A 196 -8.97 -1.56 3.89
N ALA A 197 -9.01 -2.36 4.96
CA ALA A 197 -10.15 -3.14 5.41
C ALA A 197 -10.12 -3.31 6.93
N ASP A 198 -11.30 -3.34 7.55
CA ASP A 198 -11.42 -3.59 8.98
C ASP A 198 -11.08 -5.04 9.31
N GLN A 199 -10.23 -5.21 10.32
CA GLN A 199 -9.75 -6.48 10.83
C GLN A 199 -10.68 -7.00 11.92
N LEU A 200 -11.54 -7.95 11.56
CA LEU A 200 -12.58 -8.45 12.43
C LEU A 200 -12.10 -9.63 13.28
N ILE A 201 -12.45 -9.57 14.56
CA ILE A 201 -12.31 -10.69 15.49
C ILE A 201 -13.52 -11.62 15.35
N SER A 202 -13.25 -12.91 15.25
CA SER A 202 -14.31 -13.92 15.19
C SER A 202 -15.19 -13.90 16.45
N ALA A 203 -16.46 -14.29 16.31
CA ALA A 203 -17.38 -14.41 17.46
C ALA A 203 -16.87 -15.39 18.54
N ASN A 204 -15.99 -16.33 18.19
CA ASN A 204 -15.40 -17.25 19.16
C ASN A 204 -14.32 -16.57 20.01
N ASP A 205 -13.47 -15.76 19.39
CA ASP A 205 -12.39 -15.04 20.08
C ASP A 205 -12.93 -13.82 20.85
N ALA A 206 -14.08 -13.26 20.44
CA ALA A 206 -14.77 -12.17 21.12
C ALA A 206 -15.29 -12.53 22.53
N LYS A 207 -15.34 -13.81 22.91
CA LYS A 207 -15.78 -14.26 24.25
C LYS A 207 -14.82 -13.87 25.37
N ASP A 208 -13.56 -13.62 25.03
CA ASP A 208 -12.51 -13.25 25.99
C ASP A 208 -12.33 -11.73 26.14
N LEU A 209 -13.21 -10.93 25.53
CA LEU A 209 -13.11 -9.47 25.55
C LEU A 209 -13.38 -8.91 26.94
N ILE A 210 -12.49 -8.02 27.37
CA ILE A 210 -12.58 -7.28 28.63
C ILE A 210 -12.83 -5.83 28.29
N MET A 211 -13.95 -5.27 28.72
CA MET A 211 -14.27 -3.86 28.50
C MET A 211 -13.26 -2.95 29.20
N VAL A 212 -12.65 -2.02 28.47
CA VAL A 212 -11.62 -1.09 28.95
C VAL A 212 -12.08 0.36 28.92
N GLY A 213 -13.11 0.68 28.16
CA GLY A 213 -13.65 2.03 28.07
C GLY A 213 -14.76 2.16 27.05
N SER A 214 -15.10 3.40 26.74
CA SER A 214 -16.07 3.74 25.70
C SER A 214 -15.64 5.02 25.01
N THR A 215 -15.97 5.14 23.73
CA THR A 215 -15.81 6.40 22.98
C THR A 215 -17.06 7.26 23.16
N LEU A 216 -16.93 8.59 23.01
CA LEU A 216 -18.01 9.55 23.30
C LEU A 216 -19.27 9.35 22.43
N SER A 217 -19.19 8.63 21.31
CA SER A 217 -20.36 8.31 20.47
C SER A 217 -20.21 7.12 19.51
N GLU A 218 -19.06 6.44 19.46
CA GLU A 218 -18.75 5.51 18.37
C GLU A 218 -18.69 4.03 18.80
N GLY A 219 -18.82 3.72 20.09
CA GLY A 219 -18.92 2.36 20.61
C GLY A 219 -18.05 2.05 21.83
N ASP A 220 -18.19 0.82 22.31
CA ASP A 220 -17.44 0.27 23.45
C ASP A 220 -16.02 -0.15 23.03
N LEU A 221 -15.08 -0.02 23.96
CA LEU A 221 -13.70 -0.45 23.80
C LEU A 221 -13.39 -1.63 24.71
N TYR A 222 -12.65 -2.59 24.17
CA TYR A 222 -12.26 -3.84 24.80
C TYR A 222 -10.78 -4.12 24.62
N THR A 223 -10.28 -5.09 25.38
CA THR A 223 -8.97 -5.72 25.17
C THR A 223 -9.08 -7.23 25.34
N ILE A 224 -8.01 -7.95 25.04
CA ILE A 224 -7.87 -9.39 25.23
C ILE A 224 -6.67 -9.62 26.14
N ARG A 225 -6.87 -10.37 27.23
CA ARG A 225 -5.80 -10.76 28.18
C ARG A 225 -5.67 -12.27 28.38
N ASN A 226 -6.57 -13.06 27.80
CA ASN A 226 -6.46 -14.52 27.81
C ASN A 226 -5.31 -14.94 26.90
N ALA A 227 -4.19 -15.39 27.47
CA ALA A 227 -3.00 -15.81 26.71
C ALA A 227 -3.26 -16.99 25.75
N GLU A 228 -4.38 -17.71 25.89
CA GLU A 228 -4.77 -18.75 24.94
C GLU A 228 -5.51 -18.22 23.71
N ASN A 229 -5.94 -16.95 23.75
CA ASN A 229 -6.70 -16.34 22.67
C ASN A 229 -5.85 -16.22 21.39
N ARG A 230 -6.42 -16.66 20.27
CA ARG A 230 -5.71 -16.76 18.99
C ARG A 230 -5.32 -15.40 18.43
N VAL A 231 -6.12 -14.37 18.70
CA VAL A 231 -5.85 -12.98 18.28
C VAL A 231 -4.53 -12.50 18.88
N LEU A 232 -4.32 -12.71 20.20
CA LEU A 232 -3.06 -12.35 20.87
C LEU A 232 -1.86 -13.14 20.34
N LYS A 233 -2.01 -14.45 20.11
CA LYS A 233 -0.93 -15.28 19.54
C LYS A 233 -0.53 -14.79 18.16
N SER A 234 -1.50 -14.41 17.33
CA SER A 234 -1.22 -13.90 15.99
C SER A 234 -0.62 -12.49 16.01
N ALA A 235 -1.11 -11.61 16.88
CA ALA A 235 -0.50 -10.30 17.11
C ALA A 235 0.96 -10.42 17.58
N TYR A 236 1.27 -11.41 18.43
CA TYR A 236 2.65 -11.69 18.82
C TYR A 236 3.50 -12.19 17.66
N LYS A 237 2.97 -13.07 16.79
CA LYS A 237 3.67 -13.47 15.57
C LYS A 237 4.03 -12.24 14.74
N THR A 238 3.08 -11.31 14.56
CA THR A 238 3.32 -10.04 13.86
C THR A 238 4.39 -9.20 14.55
N TYR A 239 4.30 -8.99 15.86
CA TYR A 239 5.34 -8.28 16.64
C TYR A 239 6.73 -8.93 16.50
N ALA A 240 6.81 -10.26 16.55
CA ALA A 240 8.07 -10.99 16.48
C ALA A 240 8.72 -10.91 15.10
N MET A 241 7.97 -10.53 14.06
CA MET A 241 8.52 -10.32 12.73
C MET A 241 9.62 -9.25 12.79
N GLY A 242 10.86 -9.65 12.44
CA GLY A 242 12.01 -8.76 12.38
C GLY A 242 12.67 -8.52 13.74
N ARG A 243 12.24 -9.26 14.77
CA ARG A 243 12.75 -9.19 16.15
C ARG A 243 13.22 -10.55 16.68
N LEU A 244 13.59 -11.50 15.83
CA LEU A 244 13.80 -12.90 16.25
C LEU A 244 14.74 -13.09 17.46
N ASP A 245 15.80 -12.28 17.57
CA ASP A 245 16.77 -12.36 18.68
C ASP A 245 16.54 -11.33 19.81
N GLU A 246 15.65 -10.35 19.60
CA GLU A 246 15.42 -9.21 20.50
C GLU A 246 13.96 -9.10 20.97
N ALA A 247 13.07 -9.97 20.51
CA ALA A 247 11.66 -9.99 20.88
C ALA A 247 11.51 -10.29 22.37
N MET A 248 10.64 -9.52 23.04
CA MET A 248 10.20 -9.87 24.38
C MET A 248 9.48 -11.21 24.37
N THR A 249 9.40 -11.86 25.53
CA THR A 249 8.64 -13.11 25.66
C THR A 249 7.15 -12.89 25.37
N TYR A 250 6.44 -13.96 25.00
CA TYR A 250 5.01 -13.88 24.75
C TYR A 250 4.24 -13.41 26.00
N GLU A 251 4.62 -13.91 27.17
CA GLU A 251 4.03 -13.52 28.45
C GLU A 251 4.25 -12.02 28.74
N GLU A 252 5.45 -11.50 28.46
CA GLU A 252 5.73 -10.07 28.57
C GLU A 252 4.87 -9.28 27.59
N PHE A 253 4.78 -9.69 26.33
CA PHE A 253 3.95 -9.05 25.31
C PHE A 253 2.48 -8.97 25.73
N VAL A 254 1.88 -10.07 26.18
CA VAL A 254 0.49 -10.10 26.67
C VAL A 254 0.31 -9.17 27.88
N SER A 255 1.30 -9.10 28.78
CA SER A 255 1.24 -8.22 29.95
C SER A 255 1.23 -6.73 29.63
N LYS A 256 1.58 -6.34 28.39
CA LYS A 256 1.58 -4.96 27.94
C LYS A 256 0.24 -4.46 27.43
N ASP A 257 -0.82 -5.28 27.44
CA ASP A 257 -2.11 -4.94 26.82
C ASP A 257 -1.93 -4.48 25.35
N PRO A 258 -1.37 -5.32 24.47
CA PRO A 258 -0.93 -4.88 23.14
C PRO A 258 -2.10 -4.62 22.18
N LEU A 259 -3.32 -5.05 22.53
CA LEU A 259 -4.50 -5.01 21.68
C LEU A 259 -5.59 -4.12 22.24
N LEU A 260 -6.08 -3.21 21.40
CA LEU A 260 -7.36 -2.53 21.59
C LEU A 260 -8.38 -3.14 20.63
N VAL A 261 -9.61 -3.31 21.08
CA VAL A 261 -10.71 -3.82 20.26
C VAL A 261 -11.88 -2.85 20.35
N TRP A 262 -12.35 -2.36 19.21
CA TRP A 262 -13.53 -1.51 19.13
C TRP A 262 -14.73 -2.32 18.67
N LYS A 263 -15.87 -2.12 19.33
CA LYS A 263 -17.15 -2.63 18.84
C LYS A 263 -17.84 -1.54 18.03
N SER A 264 -17.92 -1.74 16.72
CA SER A 264 -18.54 -0.82 15.78
C SER A 264 -20.06 -0.70 15.98
N GLN A 265 -20.68 0.26 15.29
CA GLN A 265 -22.13 0.44 15.32
C GLN A 265 -22.87 -0.72 14.63
N SER A 266 -22.24 -1.32 13.61
CA SER A 266 -22.70 -2.57 12.98
C SER A 266 -22.54 -3.80 13.88
N GLY A 267 -21.89 -3.67 15.04
CA GLY A 267 -21.65 -4.76 16.00
C GLY A 267 -20.42 -5.60 15.70
N ASP A 268 -19.59 -5.18 14.75
CA ASP A 268 -18.31 -5.83 14.43
C ASP A 268 -17.28 -5.53 15.52
N TYR A 269 -16.40 -6.49 15.81
CA TYR A 269 -15.27 -6.30 16.72
C TYR A 269 -14.00 -6.10 15.90
N VAL A 270 -13.51 -4.87 15.87
CA VAL A 270 -12.33 -4.46 15.08
C VAL A 270 -11.12 -4.38 16.00
N ALA A 271 -10.03 -5.07 15.65
CA ALA A 271 -8.80 -5.09 16.45
C ALA A 271 -7.75 -4.08 15.97
N PHE A 272 -7.03 -3.48 16.91
CA PHE A 272 -5.92 -2.56 16.69
C PHE A 272 -4.70 -2.95 17.55
N LEU A 273 -3.52 -2.96 16.95
CA LEU A 273 -2.25 -3.22 17.64
C LEU A 273 -1.62 -1.91 18.10
N ASP A 274 -1.08 -1.88 19.31
CA ASP A 274 -0.27 -0.77 19.82
C ASP A 274 0.96 -0.57 18.92
N ASN A 275 1.20 0.67 18.51
CA ASN A 275 2.29 1.06 17.60
C ASN A 275 3.67 0.63 18.11
N SER A 276 3.85 0.52 19.43
CA SER A 276 5.09 0.05 20.06
C SER A 276 5.46 -1.39 19.66
N TYR A 277 4.49 -2.16 19.14
CA TYR A 277 4.65 -3.55 18.76
C TYR A 277 4.48 -3.82 17.26
N ALA A 278 4.54 -2.78 16.43
CA ALA A 278 4.57 -2.87 14.98
C ALA A 278 5.61 -3.90 14.48
N PRO A 279 5.35 -4.74 13.46
CA PRO A 279 6.38 -5.62 12.90
C PRO A 279 7.61 -4.82 12.42
N LEU A 280 8.82 -5.39 12.53
CA LEU A 280 10.05 -4.85 11.90
C LEU A 280 10.43 -5.58 10.61
N VAL A 281 9.59 -6.50 10.11
CA VAL A 281 9.76 -6.96 8.72
C VAL A 281 8.98 -6.08 7.80
N GLU A 282 9.66 -5.77 6.72
CA GLU A 282 9.34 -4.63 5.91
C GLU A 282 9.08 -5.09 4.50
N CYS A 283 8.32 -4.27 3.78
CA CYS A 283 8.35 -4.36 2.34
C CYS A 283 9.17 -3.24 1.74
N GLY A 284 10.28 -3.65 1.16
CA GLY A 284 10.86 -2.84 0.11
C GLY A 284 9.88 -2.78 -1.03
N LYS A 285 9.76 -1.60 -1.65
CA LYS A 285 9.06 -1.42 -2.93
C LYS A 285 10.06 -1.02 -4.02
N PRO A 286 10.94 -1.92 -4.50
CA PRO A 286 11.98 -1.52 -5.43
C PRO A 286 11.53 -1.62 -6.89
N VAL A 287 12.13 -0.76 -7.70
CA VAL A 287 11.95 -0.68 -9.14
C VAL A 287 13.30 -0.92 -9.80
N ILE A 288 13.37 -1.87 -10.72
CA ILE A 288 14.58 -2.27 -11.44
C ILE A 288 14.50 -1.81 -12.90
N TYR A 289 15.53 -1.09 -13.34
CA TYR A 289 15.74 -0.66 -14.72
C TYR A 289 16.91 -1.42 -15.34
N LEU A 290 16.75 -1.84 -16.60
CA LEU A 290 17.72 -2.65 -17.34
C LEU A 290 18.15 -1.92 -18.62
N TYR A 291 19.43 -1.57 -18.71
CA TYR A 291 20.00 -0.84 -19.86
C TYR A 291 21.12 -1.63 -20.53
N PRO A 292 20.81 -2.65 -21.35
CA PRO A 292 21.83 -3.41 -22.06
C PRO A 292 22.42 -2.63 -23.26
N ASP A 293 23.65 -2.96 -23.68
CA ASP A 293 24.31 -2.32 -24.85
C ASP A 293 23.58 -2.56 -26.18
N LYS A 294 22.81 -3.64 -26.25
CA LYS A 294 22.00 -4.06 -27.38
C LYS A 294 20.75 -4.77 -26.86
N THR A 295 19.73 -4.91 -27.69
CA THR A 295 18.53 -5.68 -27.34
C THR A 295 18.93 -7.08 -26.85
N THR A 296 18.59 -7.41 -25.61
CA THR A 296 19.09 -8.60 -24.90
C THR A 296 17.97 -9.27 -24.12
N ARG A 297 17.91 -10.60 -24.17
CA ARG A 297 17.06 -11.42 -23.30
C ARG A 297 17.72 -11.51 -21.92
N ILE A 298 16.98 -11.18 -20.88
CA ILE A 298 17.48 -11.07 -19.51
C ILE A 298 16.52 -11.81 -18.57
N ASP A 299 17.09 -12.65 -17.71
CA ASP A 299 16.43 -13.30 -16.60
C ASP A 299 16.78 -12.59 -15.29
N VAL A 300 15.78 -12.20 -14.50
CA VAL A 300 15.94 -11.49 -13.23
C VAL A 300 15.22 -12.26 -12.13
N HIS A 301 15.92 -12.54 -11.03
CA HIS A 301 15.37 -13.20 -9.84
C HIS A 301 15.78 -12.42 -8.60
N VAL A 302 14.78 -12.13 -7.76
CA VAL A 302 14.96 -11.48 -6.46
C VAL A 302 14.94 -12.54 -5.36
N GLY A 303 15.91 -12.47 -4.47
CA GLY A 303 15.97 -13.22 -3.22
C GLY A 303 15.07 -12.58 -2.17
N ALA A 304 13.77 -12.65 -2.40
CA ALA A 304 12.73 -12.15 -1.53
C ALA A 304 11.44 -12.97 -1.68
N ASP A 305 10.63 -12.99 -0.63
CA ASP A 305 9.23 -13.42 -0.71
C ASP A 305 8.45 -12.31 -1.41
N VAL A 306 8.41 -12.37 -2.75
CA VAL A 306 7.72 -11.37 -3.58
C VAL A 306 6.21 -11.57 -3.45
N THR A 307 5.52 -10.52 -3.02
CA THR A 307 4.08 -10.51 -2.69
C THR A 307 3.27 -9.68 -3.67
N LEU A 308 3.90 -8.67 -4.30
CA LEU A 308 3.34 -7.92 -5.41
C LEU A 308 4.44 -7.70 -6.45
N SER A 309 4.06 -7.71 -7.72
CA SER A 309 5.00 -7.43 -8.78
C SER A 309 4.30 -6.99 -10.06
N GLU A 310 4.94 -6.05 -10.76
CA GLU A 310 4.53 -5.64 -12.09
C GLU A 310 5.78 -5.54 -12.98
N PRO A 311 5.88 -6.31 -14.07
CA PRO A 311 4.98 -7.37 -14.53
C PRO A 311 4.98 -8.59 -13.59
N GLU A 312 4.05 -9.55 -13.78
CA GLU A 312 3.87 -10.70 -12.87
C GLU A 312 5.19 -11.49 -12.62
N TYR A 313 5.49 -11.73 -11.33
CA TYR A 313 6.68 -12.45 -10.87
C TYR A 313 6.46 -13.95 -10.82
N ASN A 314 6.68 -14.64 -11.94
CA ASN A 314 6.48 -16.08 -12.08
C ASN A 314 7.72 -16.89 -11.65
N ASN A 315 8.16 -16.72 -10.39
CA ASN A 315 9.47 -17.16 -9.87
C ASN A 315 10.68 -16.47 -10.53
N GLY A 316 10.47 -15.28 -11.08
CA GLY A 316 11.45 -14.52 -11.84
C GLY A 316 10.80 -13.84 -13.03
N TRP A 317 11.49 -12.85 -13.60
CA TRP A 317 11.09 -12.24 -14.86
C TRP A 317 12.02 -12.68 -15.97
N GLU A 318 11.43 -13.00 -17.11
CA GLU A 318 12.13 -13.21 -18.36
C GLU A 318 11.69 -12.11 -19.35
N VAL A 319 12.61 -11.21 -19.69
CA VAL A 319 12.32 -10.03 -20.50
C VAL A 319 13.30 -9.87 -21.65
N VAL A 320 12.88 -9.19 -22.72
CA VAL A 320 13.77 -8.67 -23.75
C VAL A 320 13.90 -7.17 -23.54
N ALA A 321 15.02 -6.74 -22.95
CA ALA A 321 15.30 -5.33 -22.69
C ALA A 321 15.99 -4.67 -23.89
N LYS A 322 15.56 -3.46 -24.23
CA LYS A 322 16.21 -2.59 -25.21
C LYS A 322 17.17 -1.62 -24.51
N PRO A 323 18.17 -1.06 -25.23
CA PRO A 323 19.13 -0.12 -24.64
C PRO A 323 18.50 1.13 -24.01
N ASN A 324 17.29 1.50 -24.41
CA ASN A 324 16.54 2.64 -23.85
C ASN A 324 15.71 2.29 -22.59
N GLY A 325 15.88 1.09 -22.03
CA GLY A 325 15.18 0.63 -20.83
C GLY A 325 13.82 -0.02 -21.07
N VAL A 326 13.30 -0.01 -22.30
CA VAL A 326 12.00 -0.63 -22.61
C VAL A 326 12.10 -2.15 -22.53
N LEU A 327 11.20 -2.77 -21.77
CA LEU A 327 11.15 -4.21 -21.56
C LEU A 327 10.00 -4.80 -22.37
N HIS A 328 10.28 -5.88 -23.09
CA HIS A 328 9.26 -6.69 -23.78
C HIS A 328 9.13 -8.05 -23.09
N LEU A 329 7.91 -8.44 -22.77
CA LEU A 329 7.58 -9.69 -22.10
C LEU A 329 6.84 -10.66 -23.04
N ALA A 330 6.64 -11.89 -22.56
CA ALA A 330 5.77 -12.85 -23.21
C ALA A 330 4.35 -12.27 -23.42
N GLY A 331 3.66 -12.73 -24.47
CA GLY A 331 2.30 -12.23 -24.77
C GLY A 331 2.24 -10.81 -25.36
N GLY A 332 3.37 -10.15 -25.57
CA GLY A 332 3.43 -8.82 -26.20
C GLY A 332 3.33 -7.65 -25.21
N GLN A 333 3.28 -7.91 -23.90
CA GLN A 333 3.31 -6.88 -22.87
C GLN A 333 4.63 -6.08 -22.93
N ILE A 334 4.52 -4.78 -22.69
CA ILE A 334 5.64 -3.85 -22.63
C ILE A 334 5.63 -3.20 -21.26
N ALA A 335 6.78 -3.17 -20.59
CA ALA A 335 6.95 -2.55 -19.28
C ALA A 335 8.12 -1.55 -19.29
N PRO A 336 8.04 -0.44 -18.53
CA PRO A 336 9.13 0.53 -18.41
C PRO A 336 10.23 0.09 -17.42
N ASN A 337 9.91 -0.82 -16.50
CA ASN A 337 10.78 -1.30 -15.42
C ASN A 337 10.22 -2.65 -14.88
N LEU A 338 10.92 -3.24 -13.91
CA LEU A 338 10.41 -4.37 -13.11
C LEU A 338 10.17 -3.89 -11.68
N TYR A 339 8.93 -3.90 -11.25
CA TYR A 339 8.50 -3.54 -9.91
C TYR A 339 8.30 -4.80 -9.06
N TRP A 340 8.74 -4.74 -7.80
CA TRP A 340 8.39 -5.76 -6.82
C TRP A 340 8.17 -5.18 -5.43
N GLU A 341 7.31 -5.86 -4.68
CA GLU A 341 7.21 -5.72 -3.24
C GLU A 341 7.44 -7.07 -2.60
N GLY A 342 8.30 -7.13 -1.60
CA GLY A 342 8.52 -8.35 -0.85
C GLY A 342 9.42 -8.16 0.35
N THR A 343 9.46 -9.20 1.17
CA THR A 343 10.43 -9.29 2.27
C THR A 343 11.68 -9.99 1.76
N GLY A 344 12.82 -9.30 1.82
CA GLY A 344 14.12 -9.86 1.44
C GLY A 344 14.50 -11.06 2.30
N TYR A 345 15.22 -12.03 1.73
CA TYR A 345 15.66 -13.23 2.45
C TYR A 345 16.81 -12.98 3.44
N GLY A 346 17.47 -11.81 3.36
CA GLY A 346 18.60 -11.48 4.19
C GLY A 346 18.29 -10.51 5.32
N GLU A 347 19.33 -10.16 6.06
CA GLU A 347 19.22 -9.28 7.22
C GLU A 347 19.03 -7.82 6.82
N TYR A 348 18.15 -7.14 7.57
CA TYR A 348 17.94 -5.71 7.41
C TYR A 348 19.14 -4.91 7.94
N PRO A 349 19.68 -3.96 7.17
CA PRO A 349 20.83 -3.17 7.61
C PRO A 349 20.51 -2.33 8.87
N LYS A 350 21.38 -2.39 9.87
CA LYS A 350 21.27 -1.51 11.04
C LYS A 350 21.45 -0.05 10.65
N ILE A 351 20.54 0.81 11.10
CA ILE A 351 20.62 2.24 10.81
C ILE A 351 21.60 2.93 11.74
N THR A 352 22.85 3.01 11.30
CA THR A 352 23.95 3.68 12.02
C THR A 352 24.47 4.91 11.29
N THR A 353 24.02 5.12 10.05
CA THR A 353 24.42 6.24 9.20
C THR A 353 23.20 6.91 8.58
N GLY A 354 23.26 8.22 8.36
CA GLY A 354 22.16 8.99 7.80
C GLY A 354 22.28 10.47 8.14
N ARG A 355 21.18 11.21 7.94
CA ARG A 355 21.03 12.58 8.41
C ARG A 355 19.57 12.89 8.72
N VAL A 356 19.34 13.96 9.46
CA VAL A 356 18.00 14.51 9.70
C VAL A 356 17.89 15.82 8.94
N VAL A 357 16.81 16.01 8.20
CA VAL A 357 16.52 17.20 7.39
C VAL A 357 15.18 17.80 7.82
N ALA A 358 14.99 19.10 7.61
CA ALA A 358 13.69 19.74 7.81
C ALA A 358 12.70 19.26 6.73
N ALA A 359 11.47 18.96 7.11
CA ALA A 359 10.46 18.42 6.18
C ALA A 359 10.14 19.39 5.03
N GLU A 360 10.18 20.70 5.26
CA GLU A 360 10.02 21.71 4.21
C GLU A 360 11.03 21.59 3.05
N ASN A 361 12.19 20.97 3.30
CA ASN A 361 13.26 20.79 2.32
C ASN A 361 13.27 19.38 1.70
N ILE A 362 12.37 18.47 2.11
CA ILE A 362 12.44 17.04 1.78
C ILE A 362 12.50 16.77 0.26
N ALA A 363 11.70 17.49 -0.53
CA ALA A 363 11.67 17.33 -1.98
C ALA A 363 13.03 17.65 -2.62
N GLN A 364 13.68 18.72 -2.15
CA GLN A 364 15.01 19.13 -2.63
C GLN A 364 16.09 18.14 -2.16
N GLU A 365 16.03 17.71 -0.91
CA GLU A 365 17.00 16.79 -0.30
C GLU A 365 16.98 15.42 -0.97
N LEU A 366 15.80 14.83 -1.21
CA LEU A 366 15.67 13.53 -1.90
C LEU A 366 16.20 13.61 -3.33
N ARG A 367 15.79 14.64 -4.09
CA ARG A 367 16.26 14.82 -5.47
C ARG A 367 17.78 15.00 -5.52
N SER A 368 18.33 15.79 -4.59
CA SER A 368 19.79 15.98 -4.46
C SER A 368 20.51 14.66 -4.17
N ASP A 369 19.98 13.83 -3.26
CA ASP A 369 20.56 12.53 -2.92
C ASP A 369 20.57 11.55 -4.09
N LEU A 370 19.46 11.46 -4.82
CA LEU A 370 19.36 10.59 -5.99
C LEU A 370 20.37 10.98 -7.07
N LEU A 371 20.49 12.28 -7.36
CA LEU A 371 21.48 12.81 -8.32
C LEU A 371 22.91 12.59 -7.84
N ALA A 372 23.20 12.82 -6.56
CA ALA A 372 24.52 12.55 -5.97
C ALA A 372 24.91 11.07 -6.08
N GLN A 373 23.93 10.18 -6.02
CA GLN A 373 24.12 8.74 -6.22
C GLN A 373 24.19 8.32 -7.71
N GLY A 374 23.99 9.25 -8.65
CA GLY A 374 24.11 9.00 -10.09
C GLY A 374 22.85 8.47 -10.77
N LEU A 375 21.69 8.56 -10.11
CA LEU A 375 20.40 8.30 -10.75
C LEU A 375 20.04 9.47 -11.68
N VAL A 376 19.33 9.18 -12.77
CA VAL A 376 19.06 10.17 -13.83
C VAL A 376 17.68 10.02 -14.45
N GLY A 377 17.11 11.12 -14.94
CA GLY A 377 15.88 11.13 -15.72
C GLY A 377 14.73 10.41 -15.01
N ARG A 378 14.12 9.43 -15.70
CA ARG A 378 12.98 8.66 -15.17
C ARG A 378 13.26 7.98 -13.84
N GLU A 379 14.48 7.52 -13.58
CA GLU A 379 14.79 6.89 -12.28
C GLU A 379 14.58 7.85 -11.10
N VAL A 380 14.87 9.15 -11.30
CA VAL A 380 14.66 10.18 -10.28
C VAL A 380 13.20 10.56 -10.22
N GLU A 381 12.56 10.79 -11.37
CA GLU A 381 11.16 11.20 -11.41
C GLU A 381 10.24 10.12 -10.83
N ASP A 382 10.39 8.86 -11.24
CA ASP A 382 9.59 7.74 -10.74
C ASP A 382 9.80 7.54 -9.22
N PHE A 383 11.04 7.70 -8.71
CA PHE A 383 11.29 7.66 -7.26
C PHE A 383 10.56 8.78 -6.53
N MET A 384 10.67 10.01 -7.05
CA MET A 384 10.07 11.19 -6.42
C MET A 384 8.55 11.11 -6.45
N GLU A 385 7.96 10.72 -7.58
CA GLU A 385 6.52 10.50 -7.75
C GLU A 385 6.00 9.49 -6.73
N PHE A 386 6.74 8.40 -6.52
CA PHE A 386 6.34 7.36 -5.58
C PHE A 386 6.54 7.76 -4.11
N TRP A 387 7.74 8.20 -3.74
CA TRP A 387 8.13 8.34 -2.33
C TRP A 387 7.83 9.72 -1.75
N LEU A 388 7.86 10.80 -2.53
CA LEU A 388 7.67 12.15 -1.98
C LEU A 388 6.31 12.32 -1.29
N PRO A 389 5.18 11.85 -1.86
CA PRO A 389 3.88 11.96 -1.20
C PRO A 389 3.75 11.12 0.08
N ARG A 390 4.66 10.16 0.28
CA ARG A 390 4.66 9.20 1.39
C ARG A 390 5.65 9.56 2.50
N MET A 391 6.24 10.75 2.42
CA MET A 391 7.17 11.23 3.45
C MET A 391 6.40 11.63 4.72
N PRO A 392 6.95 11.43 5.92
CA PRO A 392 6.25 11.75 7.17
C PRO A 392 5.92 13.23 7.30
N GLU A 393 4.74 13.55 7.82
CA GLU A 393 4.29 14.93 8.12
C GLU A 393 4.84 15.46 9.47
N THR A 394 6.08 15.13 9.81
CA THR A 394 6.77 15.61 11.02
C THR A 394 7.67 16.81 10.70
N PRO A 395 8.04 17.67 11.69
CA PRO A 395 8.89 18.84 11.42
C PRO A 395 10.25 18.50 10.79
N TYR A 396 10.79 17.33 11.15
CA TYR A 396 12.05 16.82 10.62
C TYR A 396 11.87 15.38 10.13
N ILE A 397 12.73 14.94 9.21
CA ILE A 397 12.72 13.58 8.65
C ILE A 397 14.15 13.06 8.65
N ARG A 398 14.35 11.86 9.21
CA ARG A 398 15.61 11.12 9.11
C ARG A 398 15.66 10.39 7.77
N LEU A 399 16.76 10.53 7.05
CA LEU A 399 17.07 9.81 5.81
C LEU A 399 18.32 8.94 5.99
N SER A 400 18.21 7.67 5.61
CA SER A 400 19.28 6.68 5.63
C SER A 400 19.24 5.83 4.36
N TRP A 401 20.26 5.95 3.52
CA TRP A 401 20.35 5.23 2.25
C TRP A 401 21.12 3.91 2.39
N PHE A 402 20.62 2.82 1.86
CA PHE A 402 21.39 1.59 1.73
C PHE A 402 22.19 1.57 0.45
N THR A 403 23.40 1.02 0.55
CA THR A 403 24.29 0.80 -0.58
C THR A 403 23.91 -0.46 -1.35
N THR A 404 24.51 -0.63 -2.54
CA THR A 404 24.38 -1.86 -3.33
C THR A 404 24.76 -3.10 -2.52
N GLU A 405 25.82 -3.03 -1.72
CA GLU A 405 26.30 -4.14 -0.89
C GLU A 405 25.27 -4.53 0.18
N GLN A 406 24.68 -3.54 0.86
CA GLN A 406 23.63 -3.75 1.85
C GLN A 406 22.37 -4.34 1.20
N MET A 407 21.98 -3.84 0.03
CA MET A 407 20.85 -4.40 -0.73
C MET A 407 21.12 -5.81 -1.23
N ASN A 408 22.35 -6.15 -1.60
CA ASN A 408 22.72 -7.51 -1.98
C ASN A 408 22.68 -8.50 -0.81
N GLN A 409 22.85 -8.01 0.42
CA GLN A 409 22.63 -8.80 1.63
C GLN A 409 21.15 -8.94 1.94
N LEU A 410 20.41 -7.82 1.99
CA LEU A 410 18.99 -7.78 2.33
C LEU A 410 18.11 -8.55 1.32
N ALA A 411 18.25 -8.26 0.03
CA ALA A 411 17.47 -8.86 -1.04
C ALA A 411 18.41 -9.21 -2.21
N PRO A 412 19.08 -10.37 -2.18
CA PRO A 412 20.03 -10.76 -3.22
C PRO A 412 19.41 -10.72 -4.62
N LEU A 413 20.08 -10.11 -5.59
CA LEU A 413 19.57 -10.00 -6.96
C LEU A 413 20.41 -10.86 -7.91
N ARG A 414 19.78 -11.81 -8.60
CA ARG A 414 20.42 -12.63 -9.65
C ARG A 414 19.92 -12.18 -11.01
N VAL A 415 20.85 -11.81 -11.88
CA VAL A 415 20.55 -11.36 -13.24
C VAL A 415 21.43 -12.10 -14.26
N VAL A 416 20.82 -12.59 -15.34
CA VAL A 416 21.48 -13.32 -16.42
C VAL A 416 21.05 -12.74 -17.77
N PRO A 417 21.97 -12.31 -18.66
CA PRO A 417 23.41 -12.18 -18.43
C PRO A 417 23.72 -11.20 -17.30
N GLN A 418 24.91 -11.28 -16.70
CA GLN A 418 25.28 -10.37 -15.62
C GLN A 418 25.48 -8.94 -16.16
N PRO A 419 24.89 -7.92 -15.51
CA PRO A 419 25.25 -6.53 -15.77
C PRO A 419 26.72 -6.29 -15.46
N LYS A 420 27.36 -5.44 -16.27
CA LYS A 420 28.71 -4.96 -15.99
C LYS A 420 28.70 -3.93 -14.85
N THR A 421 27.61 -3.16 -14.78
CA THR A 421 27.42 -2.13 -13.76
C THR A 421 26.09 -2.36 -13.05
N VAL A 422 26.12 -2.31 -11.71
CA VAL A 422 24.94 -2.44 -10.86
C VAL A 422 24.95 -1.32 -9.83
N LYS A 423 23.87 -0.54 -9.76
CA LYS A 423 23.61 0.43 -8.69
C LYS A 423 22.28 0.09 -8.05
N ARG A 424 22.26 -0.17 -6.75
CA ARG A 424 21.04 -0.36 -5.97
C ARG A 424 21.05 0.64 -4.84
N VAL A 425 19.97 1.41 -4.70
CA VAL A 425 19.80 2.39 -3.62
C VAL A 425 18.46 2.12 -2.95
N PHE A 426 18.41 2.25 -1.63
CA PHE A 426 17.17 2.03 -0.90
C PHE A 426 17.06 3.05 0.21
N LEU A 427 15.95 3.76 0.28
CA LEU A 427 15.74 4.78 1.30
C LEU A 427 14.98 4.20 2.49
N ASP A 428 15.64 4.19 3.63
CA ASP A 428 15.01 4.09 4.93
C ASP A 428 14.78 5.51 5.47
N PHE A 429 13.55 5.81 5.90
CA PHE A 429 13.21 7.11 6.45
C PHE A 429 12.29 6.99 7.66
N SER A 430 12.31 8.01 8.51
CA SER A 430 11.46 8.07 9.71
C SER A 430 11.22 9.52 10.12
N GLY A 431 10.00 9.85 10.55
CA GLY A 431 9.66 11.18 11.06
C GLY A 431 10.34 11.50 12.39
N GLN A 432 10.67 12.77 12.63
CA GLN A 432 11.40 13.24 13.81
C GLN A 432 10.83 14.58 14.32
N ASP A 433 10.81 14.75 15.63
CA ASP A 433 10.39 16.01 16.28
C ASP A 433 11.52 17.05 16.33
N SER A 434 12.78 16.62 16.20
CA SER A 434 13.96 17.49 16.24
C SER A 434 15.00 17.11 15.18
N ALA A 435 15.93 18.03 14.92
CA ALA A 435 17.06 17.81 14.02
C ALA A 435 18.21 17.00 14.66
N ASP A 436 18.13 16.69 15.96
CA ASP A 436 19.22 16.06 16.69
C ASP A 436 19.39 14.59 16.27
N THR A 437 20.64 14.18 16.02
CA THR A 437 20.91 12.79 15.63
C THR A 437 22.31 12.35 16.03
N ASN A 438 22.44 11.06 16.35
CA ASN A 438 23.73 10.38 16.58
C ASN A 438 24.22 9.59 15.36
N LEU A 439 23.54 9.73 14.21
CA LEU A 439 23.91 9.04 12.98
C LEU A 439 25.22 9.60 12.42
N LEU A 440 26.04 8.69 11.88
CA LEU A 440 27.21 9.11 11.12
C LEU A 440 26.76 9.63 9.73
N PRO A 441 27.25 10.79 9.26
CA PRO A 441 26.88 11.30 7.95
C PRO A 441 27.24 10.33 6.82
N GLN A 442 26.32 10.15 5.86
CA GLN A 442 26.57 9.33 4.68
C GLN A 442 27.30 10.11 3.59
N GLN A 443 28.25 9.44 2.94
CA GLN A 443 28.87 9.91 1.71
C GLN A 443 28.19 9.21 0.54
N LEU A 444 27.33 9.94 -0.16
CA LEU A 444 26.64 9.43 -1.33
C LEU A 444 27.58 9.48 -2.55
N THR A 445 27.80 8.33 -3.17
CA THR A 445 28.73 8.19 -4.29
C THR A 445 27.98 7.87 -5.58
N SER A 446 28.35 8.62 -6.62
CA SER A 446 27.92 8.36 -7.99
C SER A 446 28.65 7.15 -8.59
N PHE A 447 28.26 6.74 -9.79
CA PHE A 447 28.84 5.60 -10.51
C PHE A 447 28.90 5.85 -12.02
N SER A 448 29.77 5.12 -12.72
CA SER A 448 29.88 5.19 -14.19
C SER A 448 28.97 4.15 -14.85
N ARG A 449 28.17 4.58 -15.81
CA ARG A 449 27.25 3.72 -16.58
C ARG A 449 27.97 3.08 -17.77
N ASP A 450 28.86 2.13 -17.46
CA ASP A 450 29.70 1.46 -18.45
C ASP A 450 29.17 0.09 -18.85
N GLY A 451 28.74 -0.04 -20.11
CA GLY A 451 28.18 -1.28 -20.64
C GLY A 451 26.78 -1.56 -20.11
N TYR A 452 26.35 -2.83 -20.20
CA TYR A 452 25.09 -3.26 -19.59
C TYR A 452 24.99 -2.83 -18.12
N THR A 453 24.07 -1.89 -17.85
CA THR A 453 23.84 -1.27 -16.56
C THR A 453 22.48 -1.67 -15.99
N LEU A 454 22.44 -2.02 -14.70
CA LEU A 454 21.23 -2.19 -13.90
C LEU A 454 21.18 -1.11 -12.83
N VAL A 455 20.03 -0.46 -12.71
CA VAL A 455 19.73 0.47 -11.61
C VAL A 455 18.50 -0.04 -10.88
N GLU A 456 18.58 -0.15 -9.57
CA GLU A 456 17.43 -0.38 -8.70
C GLU A 456 17.34 0.78 -7.70
N TRP A 457 16.15 1.32 -7.52
CA TRP A 457 15.85 2.13 -6.34
C TRP A 457 14.69 1.53 -5.59
N GLY A 458 14.61 1.77 -4.29
CA GLY A 458 13.48 1.37 -3.46
C GLY A 458 13.43 2.19 -2.19
N GLY A 459 12.49 1.87 -1.33
CA GLY A 459 12.41 2.44 -0.01
C GLY A 459 11.49 1.67 0.89
N LEU A 460 11.42 2.14 2.12
CA LEU A 460 10.69 1.55 3.20
C LEU A 460 9.53 2.44 3.63
N LEU A 461 8.34 1.87 3.72
CA LEU A 461 7.25 2.44 4.49
C LEU A 461 7.10 1.66 5.82
N VAL A 462 7.53 2.25 6.95
CA VAL A 462 7.20 1.74 8.29
C VAL A 462 5.95 2.46 8.77
N GLY A 463 4.84 1.72 8.90
CA GLY A 463 3.65 2.14 9.64
C GLY A 463 3.21 3.60 9.43
N GLY A 464 2.51 3.89 8.33
CA GLY A 464 1.80 5.16 8.19
C GLY A 464 1.37 5.49 6.76
N HIS A 465 0.05 5.71 6.62
CA HIS A 465 -0.68 6.42 5.56
C HIS A 465 -0.30 6.07 4.11
N GLU A 466 -1.06 5.14 3.52
CA GLU A 466 -1.20 5.02 2.06
C GLU A 466 -2.16 6.09 1.52
#